data_AF-T1IP54-F1
#
_entry.id   AF-T1IP54-F1
#
_cell.length_a   1.000
_cell.length_b   1.000
_cell.length_c   1.000
_cell.angle_alpha   90.00
_cell.angle_beta   90.00
_cell.angle_gamma   90.00
#
_symmetry.space_group_name_H-M   'P 1'
#
loop_
_entity.id
_entity.type
_entity.pdbx_description
1 polymer ?
#
loop_
_entity_poly.entity_id
_entity_poly.type
_entity_poly.pdbx_seq_one_letter_code
_entity_poly.pdbx_strand_id
1 'polypeptide(L)'
;METEYIDCASCGFKCTIPKDLLSNFVFCQRCGLKRNTTITAQAGPSSAGIQSSHDLNMANAHFLKLGHELDVVRHKASTVHIHAEMLMNTLKELQRLHQSHEIRLKNTNVRLNVKSAELLKLHEESSKSIGKFDQLEQLCKKPHPKLLELEAKHSSFQYIWKIQNFMYIQMKATPGIQTAVVSEDFYTKPYGYKMRLQFILNGEPEGIQFKYLSFYLVIMQGEHDAILDWPIKYTAVLSLLDQSKRKDYYSRELESDAIKYENTFDKPTTN
;
A
#
# COMPACT_ATOMS: atom_id res chain seq x y z
N MET A 1 21.10 -56.95 44.92
CA MET A 1 21.23 -56.02 46.05
C MET A 1 19.99 -56.20 46.92
N GLU A 2 20.16 -56.67 48.15
CA GLU A 2 19.04 -56.91 49.06
C GLU A 2 18.42 -55.57 49.48
N THR A 3 17.10 -55.45 49.36
CA THR A 3 16.34 -54.26 49.73
C THR A 3 15.33 -54.63 50.81
N GLU A 4 15.04 -53.69 51.71
CA GLU A 4 14.05 -53.86 52.76
C GLU A 4 12.85 -52.93 52.51
N TYR A 5 11.65 -53.43 52.79
CA TYR A 5 10.41 -52.67 52.64
C TYR A 5 10.00 -52.07 53.98
N ILE A 6 9.81 -50.76 54.01
CA ILE A 6 9.43 -50.03 55.21
C ILE A 6 8.12 -49.29 54.96
N ASP A 7 7.15 -49.57 55.83
CA ASP A 7 5.86 -48.88 55.85
C ASP A 7 5.85 -47.85 56.99
N CYS A 8 5.54 -46.60 56.65
CA CYS A 8 5.41 -45.53 57.63
C CYS A 8 4.13 -45.72 58.46
N ALA A 9 4.28 -45.95 59.76
CA ALA A 9 3.14 -46.14 60.67
C ALA A 9 2.21 -44.92 60.80
N SER A 10 2.68 -43.72 60.43
CA SER A 10 1.88 -42.48 60.54
C SER A 10 1.10 -42.13 59.27
N CYS A 11 1.68 -42.32 58.09
CA CYS A 11 1.05 -41.90 56.83
C CYS A 11 0.86 -43.03 55.81
N GLY A 12 1.23 -44.27 56.15
CA GLY A 12 1.11 -45.45 55.29
C GLY A 12 2.02 -45.44 54.07
N PHE A 13 2.93 -44.46 53.94
CA PHE A 13 3.85 -44.38 52.81
C PHE A 13 4.83 -45.54 52.84
N LYS A 14 4.88 -46.29 51.73
CA LYS A 14 5.76 -47.43 51.53
C LYS A 14 7.01 -46.99 50.79
N CYS A 15 8.18 -47.29 51.32
CA CYS A 15 9.43 -47.08 50.62
C CYS A 15 10.30 -48.34 50.65
N THR A 16 11.09 -48.49 49.58
CA THR A 16 12.06 -49.57 49.44
C THR A 16 13.44 -48.95 49.63
N ILE A 17 14.21 -49.45 50.60
CA ILE A 17 15.54 -48.92 50.90
C ILE A 17 16.57 -50.02 50.69
N PRO A 18 17.66 -49.76 49.93
CA PRO A 18 18.82 -50.65 49.86
C PRO A 18 19.45 -50.85 51.23
N LYS A 19 19.77 -52.11 51.61
CA LYS A 19 20.26 -52.43 52.97
C LYS A 19 21.55 -51.69 53.35
N ASP A 20 22.37 -51.35 52.38
CA ASP A 20 23.60 -50.57 52.49
C ASP A 20 23.39 -49.11 52.94
N LEU A 21 22.15 -48.61 52.86
CA LEU A 21 21.77 -47.27 53.31
C LEU A 21 20.95 -47.27 54.61
N LEU A 22 20.74 -48.44 55.23
CA LEU A 22 20.03 -48.55 56.50
C LEU A 22 20.92 -48.07 57.66
N SER A 23 20.70 -46.84 58.09
CA SER A 23 21.22 -46.34 59.37
C SER A 23 20.30 -46.77 60.54
N ASN A 24 20.77 -46.61 61.78
CA ASN A 24 19.97 -46.85 62.99
C ASN A 24 18.64 -46.07 63.00
N PHE A 25 18.53 -44.99 62.22
CA PHE A 25 17.31 -44.21 62.06
C PHE A 25 16.98 -43.96 60.59
N VAL A 26 15.69 -44.15 60.25
CA VAL A 26 15.14 -43.81 58.94
C VAL A 26 14.06 -42.75 59.12
N PHE A 27 14.08 -41.73 58.26
CA PHE A 27 13.08 -40.67 58.24
C PHE A 27 12.10 -40.89 57.08
N CYS A 28 10.80 -40.76 57.36
CA CYS A 28 9.80 -40.75 56.29
C CYS A 28 9.95 -39.46 55.49
N GLN A 29 10.25 -39.56 54.20
CA GLN A 29 10.37 -38.40 53.33
C GLN A 29 9.06 -37.60 53.19
N ARG A 30 7.92 -38.20 53.51
CA ARG A 30 6.61 -37.57 53.34
C ARG A 30 6.14 -36.80 54.58
N CYS A 31 6.31 -37.37 55.77
CA CYS A 31 5.83 -36.76 57.02
C CYS A 31 6.94 -36.48 58.04
N GLY A 32 8.19 -36.81 57.74
CA GLY A 32 9.35 -36.58 58.61
C GLY A 32 9.49 -37.55 59.78
N LEU A 33 8.59 -38.54 59.94
CA LEU A 33 8.62 -39.46 61.08
C LEU A 33 9.93 -40.26 61.13
N LYS A 34 10.63 -40.19 62.27
CA LYS A 34 11.88 -40.91 62.56
C LYS A 34 11.58 -42.27 63.20
N ARG A 35 12.11 -43.37 62.66
CA ARG A 35 11.95 -44.73 63.20
C ARG A 35 13.32 -45.38 63.47
N ASN A 36 13.44 -46.11 64.59
CA ASN A 36 14.62 -46.92 64.94
C ASN A 36 14.50 -48.32 64.31
N THR A 37 15.54 -48.81 63.66
CA THR A 37 15.55 -50.08 62.91
C THR A 37 15.79 -51.33 63.77
N THR A 38 16.11 -51.21 65.06
CA THR A 38 16.59 -52.35 65.90
C THR A 38 15.54 -53.04 66.78
N ILE A 39 14.23 -52.79 66.68
CA ILE A 39 13.24 -53.40 67.60
C ILE A 39 12.33 -54.42 66.90
N THR A 40 12.79 -55.67 66.88
CA THR A 40 11.98 -56.90 66.79
C THR A 40 12.39 -57.84 67.93
N ALA A 41 11.72 -57.77 69.07
CA ALA A 41 11.61 -58.90 69.99
C ALA A 41 10.46 -58.68 70.97
N GLN A 42 9.53 -59.64 70.95
CA GLN A 42 8.42 -59.81 71.87
C GLN A 42 8.92 -60.05 73.30
N ALA A 43 8.27 -59.42 74.28
CA ALA A 43 8.17 -59.96 75.63
C ALA A 43 6.81 -59.53 76.23
N GLY A 44 5.95 -60.53 76.43
CA GLY A 44 4.73 -60.43 77.25
C GLY A 44 5.05 -60.35 78.74
N PRO A 45 4.03 -60.24 79.60
CA PRO A 45 4.05 -59.32 80.73
C PRO A 45 4.44 -59.99 82.05
N SER A 46 5.16 -59.28 82.90
CA SER A 46 5.15 -59.48 84.34
C SER A 46 4.60 -58.22 85.01
N SER A 47 3.40 -58.40 85.56
CA SER A 47 2.58 -57.44 86.27
C SER A 47 3.21 -57.02 87.60
N ALA A 48 3.39 -55.72 87.81
CA ALA A 48 3.11 -55.01 89.07
C ALA A 48 3.46 -53.53 88.90
N GLY A 49 2.48 -52.62 89.09
CA GLY A 49 2.73 -51.18 89.17
C GLY A 49 1.80 -50.32 88.30
N ILE A 50 0.48 -50.47 88.45
CA ILE A 50 -0.51 -49.60 87.80
C ILE A 50 -0.81 -48.44 88.74
N GLN A 51 -0.25 -47.26 88.45
CA GLN A 51 -0.93 -45.95 88.50
C GLN A 51 0.03 -44.78 88.16
N SER A 52 1.35 -44.90 88.34
CA SER A 52 2.29 -43.78 88.05
C SER A 52 2.81 -43.73 86.60
N SER A 53 2.75 -44.83 85.83
CA SER A 53 3.33 -44.89 84.47
C SER A 53 2.40 -44.41 83.36
N HIS A 54 1.08 -44.51 83.54
CA HIS A 54 0.09 -44.06 82.56
C HIS A 54 0.08 -42.53 82.45
N ASP A 55 0.13 -41.83 83.58
CA ASP A 55 0.17 -40.36 83.61
C ASP A 55 1.50 -39.82 83.08
N LEU A 56 2.61 -40.50 83.35
CA LEU A 56 3.93 -40.15 82.80
C LEU A 56 4.00 -40.36 81.27
N ASN A 57 3.41 -41.45 80.77
CA ASN A 57 3.33 -41.73 79.33
C ASN A 57 2.38 -40.75 78.60
N MET A 58 1.28 -40.37 79.24
CA MET A 58 0.32 -39.40 78.71
C MET A 58 0.92 -37.98 78.70
N ALA A 59 1.66 -37.60 79.75
CA ALA A 59 2.41 -36.35 79.80
C ALA A 59 3.51 -36.29 78.73
N ASN A 60 4.26 -37.39 78.53
CA ASN A 60 5.26 -37.49 77.46
C ASN A 60 4.62 -37.38 76.06
N ALA A 61 3.47 -38.01 75.83
CA ALA A 61 2.72 -37.89 74.57
C ALA A 61 2.23 -36.45 74.33
N HIS A 62 1.77 -35.76 75.38
CA HIS A 62 1.38 -34.36 75.32
C HIS A 62 2.57 -33.43 75.01
N PHE A 63 3.72 -33.67 75.64
CA PHE A 63 4.97 -32.95 75.36
C PHE A 63 5.45 -33.14 73.91
N LEU A 64 5.38 -34.37 73.39
CA LEU A 64 5.70 -34.67 71.98
C LEU A 64 4.77 -33.94 71.02
N LYS A 65 3.47 -33.90 71.32
CA LYS A 65 2.47 -33.19 70.50
C LYS A 65 2.70 -31.68 70.50
N LEU A 66 2.95 -31.09 71.68
CA LEU A 66 3.31 -29.68 71.81
C LEU A 66 4.61 -29.35 71.07
N GLY A 67 5.63 -30.23 71.15
CA GLY A 67 6.88 -30.08 70.40
C GLY A 67 6.66 -30.04 68.89
N HIS A 68 5.82 -30.95 68.38
CA HIS A 68 5.45 -30.96 66.96
C HIS A 68 4.66 -29.71 66.55
N GLU A 69 3.72 -29.24 67.37
CA GLU A 69 2.98 -27.98 67.11
C GLU A 69 3.92 -26.78 67.09
N LEU A 70 4.90 -26.71 68.00
CA LEU A 70 5.96 -25.70 68.02
C LEU A 70 6.84 -25.75 66.77
N ASP A 71 7.19 -26.93 66.28
CA ASP A 71 7.99 -27.09 65.05
C ASP A 71 7.19 -26.66 63.81
N VAL A 72 5.88 -26.97 63.75
CA VAL A 72 4.99 -26.49 62.68
C VAL A 72 4.89 -24.96 62.69
N VAL A 73 4.71 -24.35 63.87
CA VAL A 73 4.65 -22.88 64.00
C VAL A 73 5.98 -22.25 63.58
N ARG A 74 7.12 -22.83 64.00
CA ARG A 74 8.46 -22.37 63.61
C ARG A 74 8.67 -22.46 62.10
N HIS A 75 8.26 -23.56 61.48
CA HIS A 75 8.36 -23.73 60.03
C HIS A 75 7.51 -22.68 59.30
N LYS A 76 6.24 -22.50 59.69
CA LYS A 76 5.37 -21.46 59.13
C LYS A 76 5.96 -20.06 59.27
N ALA A 77 6.54 -19.73 60.43
CA ALA A 77 7.21 -18.46 60.66
C ALA A 77 8.42 -18.27 59.72
N SER A 78 9.23 -19.31 59.51
CA SER A 78 10.36 -19.29 58.57
C SER A 78 9.90 -19.10 57.12
N THR A 79 8.83 -19.79 56.70
CA THR A 79 8.24 -19.61 55.36
C THR A 79 7.75 -18.17 55.15
N VAL A 80 7.07 -17.59 56.13
CA VAL A 80 6.61 -16.19 56.06
C VAL A 80 7.79 -15.23 55.95
N HIS A 81 8.88 -15.48 56.68
CA HIS A 81 10.09 -14.67 56.60
C HIS A 81 10.70 -14.68 55.18
N ILE A 82 10.86 -15.87 54.58
CA ILE A 82 11.38 -16.03 53.22
C ILE A 82 10.46 -15.33 52.20
N HIS A 83 9.14 -15.49 52.32
CA HIS A 83 8.19 -14.81 51.44
C HIS A 83 8.27 -13.28 51.60
N ALA A 84 8.42 -12.77 52.82
CA ALA A 84 8.58 -11.34 53.07
C ALA A 84 9.87 -10.80 52.42
N GLU A 85 10.98 -11.54 52.50
CA GLU A 85 12.24 -11.16 51.86
C GLU A 85 12.12 -11.16 50.33
N MET A 86 11.47 -12.17 49.75
CA MET A 86 11.19 -12.24 48.32
C MET A 86 10.29 -11.09 47.85
N LEU A 87 9.27 -10.72 48.65
CA LEU A 87 8.41 -9.56 48.39
C LEU A 87 9.20 -8.24 48.45
N MET A 88 10.10 -8.08 49.42
CA MET A 88 10.97 -6.90 49.48
C MET A 88 11.89 -6.80 48.27
N ASN A 89 12.44 -7.93 47.79
CA ASN A 89 13.30 -7.95 46.61
C ASN A 89 12.53 -7.63 45.33
N THR A 90 11.32 -8.17 45.17
CA THR A 90 10.45 -7.85 44.03
C THR A 90 10.01 -6.39 44.04
N LEU A 91 9.69 -5.81 45.19
CA LEU A 91 9.39 -4.38 45.31
C LEU A 91 10.57 -3.49 44.88
N LYS A 92 11.79 -3.82 45.33
CA LYS A 92 13.01 -3.10 44.92
C LYS A 92 13.20 -3.17 43.40
N GLU A 93 12.95 -4.32 42.79
CA GLU A 93 13.11 -4.49 41.35
C GLU A 93 12.04 -3.73 40.56
N LEU A 94 10.78 -3.76 41.00
CA LEU A 94 9.70 -2.96 40.43
C LEU A 94 10.02 -1.46 40.51
N GLN A 95 10.60 -1.00 41.61
CA GLN A 95 10.98 0.40 41.78
C GLN A 95 12.11 0.81 40.82
N ARG A 96 13.10 -0.06 40.58
CA ARG A 96 14.15 0.17 39.56
C ARG A 96 13.57 0.19 38.14
N LEU A 97 12.69 -0.75 37.83
CA LEU A 97 12.01 -0.81 36.53
C LEU A 97 11.17 0.44 36.30
N HIS A 98 10.44 0.91 37.31
CA HIS A 98 9.66 2.15 37.23
C HIS A 98 10.55 3.35 36.89
N GLN A 99 11.65 3.55 37.62
CA GLN A 99 12.60 4.63 37.34
C GLN A 99 13.20 4.54 35.92
N SER A 100 13.54 3.32 35.48
CA SER A 100 14.02 3.08 34.12
C SER A 100 12.97 3.45 33.06
N HIS A 101 11.71 3.08 33.29
CA HIS A 101 10.60 3.41 32.40
C HIS A 101 10.37 4.92 32.32
N GLU A 102 10.42 5.64 33.45
CA GLU A 102 10.31 7.11 33.46
C GLU A 102 11.41 7.78 32.64
N ILE A 103 12.66 7.32 32.77
CA ILE A 103 13.79 7.85 31.99
C ILE A 103 13.56 7.58 30.50
N ARG A 104 13.13 6.37 30.12
CA ARG A 104 12.84 6.03 28.71
C ARG A 104 11.71 6.90 28.14
N LEU A 105 10.66 7.17 28.92
CA LEU A 105 9.57 8.04 28.51
C LEU A 105 10.07 9.47 28.29
N LYS A 106 10.86 10.02 29.23
CA LYS A 106 11.47 11.35 29.09
C LYS A 106 12.34 11.44 27.82
N ASN A 107 13.19 10.46 27.58
CA ASN A 107 14.05 10.43 26.39
C ASN A 107 13.25 10.32 25.09
N THR A 108 12.20 9.51 25.08
CA THR A 108 11.32 9.37 23.91
C THR A 108 10.58 10.66 23.62
N ASN A 109 10.10 11.35 24.65
CA ASN A 109 9.44 12.64 24.51
C ASN A 109 10.38 13.70 23.92
N VAL A 110 11.63 13.77 24.39
CA VAL A 110 12.65 14.66 23.82
C VAL A 110 12.88 14.35 22.34
N ARG A 111 13.03 13.08 21.97
CA ARG A 111 13.19 12.66 20.56
C ARG A 111 12.00 13.04 19.70
N LEU A 112 10.78 12.89 20.21
CA LEU A 112 9.55 13.29 19.51
C LEU A 112 9.49 14.80 19.30
N ASN A 113 9.85 15.59 20.31
CA ASN A 113 9.88 17.05 20.19
C ASN A 113 10.90 17.53 19.15
N VAL A 114 12.08 16.92 19.10
CA VAL A 114 13.09 17.23 18.05
C VAL A 114 12.54 16.90 16.66
N LYS A 115 11.99 15.70 16.47
CA LYS A 115 11.39 15.31 15.19
C LYS A 115 10.20 16.20 14.79
N SER A 116 9.40 16.63 15.76
CA SER A 116 8.28 17.56 15.51
C SER A 116 8.79 18.91 15.00
N ALA A 117 9.87 19.44 15.60
CA ALA A 117 10.48 20.68 15.13
C ALA A 117 11.10 20.55 13.72
N GLU A 118 11.71 19.40 13.39
CA GLU A 118 12.22 19.12 12.05
C GLU A 118 11.10 19.04 11.01
N LEU A 119 10.00 18.37 11.33
CA LEU A 119 8.83 18.28 10.44
C LEU A 119 8.21 19.64 10.14
N LEU A 120 8.14 20.53 11.14
CA LEU A 120 7.64 21.89 10.94
C LEU A 120 8.51 22.70 9.98
N LYS A 121 9.84 22.57 10.07
CA LYS A 121 10.77 23.22 9.13
C LYS A 121 10.59 22.71 7.70
N LEU A 122 10.52 21.40 7.52
CA LEU A 122 10.30 20.78 6.21
C LEU A 122 8.95 21.20 5.60
N HIS A 123 7.90 21.29 6.41
CA HIS A 123 6.60 21.76 5.96
C HIS A 123 6.65 23.22 5.49
N GLU A 124 7.36 24.09 6.19
CA GLU A 124 7.54 25.49 5.79
C GLU A 124 8.33 25.61 4.47
N GLU A 125 9.39 24.83 4.29
CA GLU A 125 10.17 24.78 3.04
C GLU A 125 9.35 24.27 1.85
N SER A 126 8.55 23.22 2.08
CA SER A 126 7.62 22.70 1.08
C SER A 126 6.57 23.74 0.69
N SER A 127 5.97 24.43 1.68
CA SER A 127 5.01 25.50 1.42
C SER A 127 5.61 26.66 0.62
N LYS A 128 6.84 27.08 0.92
CA LYS A 128 7.57 28.09 0.13
C LYS A 128 7.81 27.62 -1.32
N SER A 129 8.10 26.34 -1.51
CA SER A 129 8.34 25.77 -2.84
C SER A 129 7.06 25.68 -3.67
N ILE A 130 5.93 25.30 -3.04
CA ILE A 130 4.61 25.29 -3.67
C ILE A 130 4.22 26.71 -4.12
N GLY A 131 4.39 27.71 -3.26
CA GLY A 131 4.09 29.11 -3.64
C GLY A 131 4.92 29.62 -4.84
N LYS A 132 6.19 29.20 -4.96
CA LYS A 132 7.02 29.50 -6.14
C LYS A 132 6.51 28.77 -7.39
N PHE A 133 6.08 27.52 -7.24
CA PHE A 133 5.51 26.75 -8.35
C PHE A 133 4.23 27.40 -8.87
N ASP A 134 3.32 27.81 -7.99
CA ASP A 134 2.09 28.54 -8.36
C ASP A 134 2.42 29.84 -9.12
N GLN A 135 3.46 30.56 -8.68
CA GLN A 135 3.91 31.78 -9.36
C GLN A 135 4.47 31.52 -10.76
N LEU A 136 5.24 30.43 -10.95
CA LEU A 136 5.74 30.01 -12.26
C LEU A 136 4.60 29.50 -13.16
N GLU A 137 3.66 28.76 -12.60
CA GLU A 137 2.50 28.26 -13.33
C GLU A 137 1.62 29.41 -13.86
N GLN A 138 1.42 30.46 -13.05
CA GLN A 138 0.72 31.68 -13.48
C GLN A 138 1.44 32.44 -14.60
N LEU A 139 2.77 32.43 -14.62
CA LEU A 139 3.55 33.03 -15.72
C LEU A 139 3.43 32.22 -17.01
N CYS A 140 3.38 30.88 -16.92
CA CYS A 140 3.17 30.01 -18.08
C CYS A 140 1.73 30.04 -18.61
N LYS A 141 0.73 30.24 -17.74
CA LYS A 141 -0.70 30.34 -18.11
C LYS A 141 -1.05 31.66 -18.81
N LYS A 142 -0.20 32.69 -18.73
CA LYS A 142 -0.36 33.93 -19.49
C LYS A 142 0.44 33.82 -20.78
N PRO A 143 -0.19 33.44 -21.92
CA PRO A 143 0.51 33.43 -23.19
C PRO A 143 1.09 34.82 -23.46
N HIS A 144 2.40 34.87 -23.71
CA HIS A 144 3.08 36.12 -24.00
C HIS A 144 2.41 36.73 -25.25
N PRO A 145 1.97 38.00 -25.25
CA PRO A 145 1.21 38.57 -26.37
C PRO A 145 1.96 38.48 -27.70
N LYS A 146 3.29 38.55 -27.66
CA LYS A 146 4.18 38.32 -28.81
C LYS A 146 4.13 36.88 -29.37
N LEU A 147 3.86 35.88 -28.53
CA LEU A 147 3.75 34.47 -28.91
C LEU A 147 2.38 34.20 -29.56
N LEU A 148 1.30 34.79 -29.02
CA LEU A 148 -0.03 34.79 -29.65
C LEU A 148 -0.02 35.51 -31.01
N GLU A 149 0.68 36.63 -31.11
CA GLU A 149 0.80 37.38 -32.37
C GLU A 149 1.66 36.65 -33.40
N LEU A 150 2.68 35.89 -32.96
CA LEU A 150 3.50 35.03 -33.81
C LEU A 150 2.75 33.77 -34.27
N GLU A 151 1.98 33.13 -33.39
CA GLU A 151 1.11 32.00 -33.73
C GLU A 151 -0.02 32.44 -34.67
N ALA A 152 -0.62 33.61 -34.45
CA ALA A 152 -1.64 34.16 -35.34
C ALA A 152 -1.08 34.61 -36.71
N LYS A 153 0.20 35.03 -36.76
CA LYS A 153 0.87 35.41 -38.02
C LYS A 153 1.45 34.21 -38.79
N HIS A 154 1.60 33.03 -38.16
CA HIS A 154 2.30 31.89 -38.78
C HIS A 154 1.70 30.49 -38.51
N SER A 155 0.46 30.36 -38.04
CA SER A 155 -0.22 29.05 -38.03
C SER A 155 -0.83 28.77 -39.40
N SER A 156 -0.02 28.24 -40.32
CA SER A 156 -0.56 27.60 -41.52
C SER A 156 -1.30 26.33 -41.08
N PHE A 157 -2.62 26.33 -41.26
CA PHE A 157 -3.43 25.14 -41.03
C PHE A 157 -2.96 24.01 -41.96
N GLN A 158 -2.71 22.81 -41.39
CA GLN A 158 -2.31 21.63 -42.15
C GLN A 158 -3.30 20.49 -41.92
N TYR A 159 -3.81 19.92 -43.00
CA TYR A 159 -4.62 18.71 -43.00
C TYR A 159 -3.95 17.62 -43.84
N ILE A 160 -3.83 16.41 -43.29
CA ILE A 160 -3.25 15.26 -43.99
C ILE A 160 -4.34 14.20 -44.15
N TRP A 161 -4.67 13.87 -45.39
CA TRP A 161 -5.64 12.84 -45.72
C TRP A 161 -4.96 11.57 -46.22
N LYS A 162 -5.16 10.46 -45.50
CA LYS A 162 -4.68 9.13 -45.91
C LYS A 162 -5.80 8.37 -46.61
N ILE A 163 -5.69 8.19 -47.93
CA ILE A 163 -6.57 7.31 -48.71
C ILE A 163 -6.11 5.86 -48.53
N GLN A 164 -6.99 4.99 -48.04
CA GLN A 164 -6.71 3.56 -47.88
C GLN A 164 -7.40 2.74 -48.98
N ASN A 165 -6.89 1.55 -49.26
CA ASN A 165 -7.48 0.61 -50.22
C ASN A 165 -7.70 1.20 -51.63
N PHE A 166 -6.75 1.99 -52.12
CA PHE A 166 -6.86 2.70 -53.40
C PHE A 166 -7.24 1.79 -54.57
N MET A 167 -6.69 0.56 -54.65
CA MET A 167 -7.04 -0.39 -55.71
C MET A 167 -8.54 -0.75 -55.71
N TYR A 168 -9.14 -0.93 -54.54
CA TYR A 168 -10.57 -1.21 -54.44
C TYR A 168 -11.42 -0.01 -54.89
N ILE A 169 -10.99 1.19 -54.51
CA ILE A 169 -11.63 2.43 -54.93
C ILE A 169 -11.54 2.57 -56.47
N GLN A 170 -10.37 2.31 -57.05
CA GLN A 170 -10.16 2.34 -58.49
C GLN A 170 -11.03 1.29 -59.22
N MET A 171 -11.11 0.06 -58.71
CA MET A 171 -11.97 -0.99 -59.27
C MET A 171 -13.45 -0.59 -59.29
N LYS A 172 -13.92 0.17 -58.29
CA LYS A 172 -15.30 0.70 -58.24
C LYS A 172 -15.51 1.93 -59.12
N ALA A 173 -14.47 2.73 -59.32
CA ALA A 173 -14.53 3.91 -60.18
C ALA A 173 -14.56 3.55 -61.67
N THR A 174 -13.91 2.46 -62.09
CA THR A 174 -13.89 2.01 -63.50
C THR A 174 -15.28 1.79 -64.11
N PRO A 175 -16.21 1.07 -63.45
CA PRO A 175 -17.60 0.92 -63.94
C PRO A 175 -18.49 2.14 -63.62
N GLY A 176 -17.95 3.22 -63.05
CA GLY A 176 -18.73 4.41 -62.65
C GLY A 176 -19.59 4.22 -61.38
N ILE A 177 -19.40 3.13 -60.64
CA ILE A 177 -20.21 2.80 -59.44
C ILE A 177 -19.94 3.77 -58.29
N GLN A 178 -18.68 4.14 -58.09
CA GLN A 178 -18.28 5.11 -57.08
C GLN A 178 -17.03 5.85 -57.56
N THR A 179 -17.23 7.05 -58.08
CA THR A 179 -16.17 7.88 -58.68
C THR A 179 -15.59 8.88 -57.69
N ALA A 180 -16.35 9.28 -56.66
CA ALA A 180 -15.93 10.25 -55.66
C ALA A 180 -15.66 9.62 -54.28
N VAL A 181 -14.59 10.06 -53.63
CA VAL A 181 -14.24 9.78 -52.24
C VAL A 181 -14.08 11.11 -51.52
N VAL A 182 -14.60 11.21 -50.30
CA VAL A 182 -14.51 12.41 -49.47
C VAL A 182 -13.68 12.14 -48.22
N SER A 183 -12.95 13.16 -47.77
CA SER A 183 -12.28 13.14 -46.46
C SER A 183 -13.29 13.37 -45.34
N GLU A 184 -12.82 13.22 -44.10
CA GLU A 184 -13.52 13.80 -42.95
C GLU A 184 -13.54 15.33 -43.04
N ASP A 185 -14.53 15.92 -42.39
CA ASP A 185 -14.63 17.38 -42.27
C ASP A 185 -13.53 17.91 -41.35
N PHE A 186 -12.95 19.05 -41.71
CA PHE A 186 -11.97 19.76 -40.90
C PHE A 186 -12.26 21.25 -40.87
N TYR A 187 -11.71 21.92 -39.86
CA TYR A 187 -11.85 23.37 -39.69
C TYR A 187 -10.52 24.05 -39.93
N THR A 188 -10.54 25.18 -40.64
CA THR A 188 -9.32 25.94 -40.94
C THR A 188 -8.64 26.53 -39.69
N LYS A 189 -9.39 26.73 -38.60
CA LYS A 189 -8.94 27.16 -37.27
C LYS A 189 -10.06 26.92 -36.25
N PRO A 190 -9.83 27.06 -34.93
CA PRO A 190 -10.92 27.11 -33.96
C PRO A 190 -11.94 28.18 -34.37
N TYR A 191 -13.23 27.80 -34.43
CA TYR A 191 -14.32 28.66 -34.91
C TYR A 191 -14.18 29.15 -36.37
N GLY A 192 -13.41 28.45 -37.21
CA GLY A 192 -13.16 28.79 -38.62
C GLY A 192 -14.12 28.13 -39.61
N TYR A 193 -13.79 28.25 -40.91
CA TYR A 193 -14.56 27.62 -41.98
C TYR A 193 -14.47 26.10 -41.92
N LYS A 194 -15.60 25.42 -42.12
CA LYS A 194 -15.66 23.97 -42.27
C LYS A 194 -15.38 23.58 -43.71
N MET A 195 -14.48 22.64 -43.93
CA MET A 195 -14.05 22.20 -45.25
C MET A 195 -13.87 20.68 -45.29
N ARG A 196 -13.80 20.12 -46.49
CA ARG A 196 -13.37 18.74 -46.75
C ARG A 196 -12.60 18.65 -48.06
N LEU A 197 -11.83 17.59 -48.23
CA LEU A 197 -11.25 17.23 -49.51
C LEU A 197 -12.16 16.24 -50.23
N GLN A 198 -12.34 16.43 -51.52
CA GLN A 198 -13.02 15.49 -52.40
C GLN A 198 -12.07 15.06 -53.50
N PHE A 199 -12.00 13.76 -53.72
CA PHE A 199 -11.18 13.10 -54.70
C PHE A 199 -12.10 12.41 -55.70
N ILE A 200 -11.92 12.67 -56.99
CA ILE A 200 -12.71 12.08 -58.06
C ILE A 200 -11.78 11.31 -59.00
N LEU A 201 -12.04 10.01 -59.13
CA LEU A 201 -11.40 9.13 -60.08
C LEU A 201 -12.15 9.14 -61.41
N ASN A 202 -11.39 9.13 -62.50
CA ASN A 202 -11.89 9.01 -63.88
C ASN A 202 -12.73 10.18 -64.41
N GLY A 203 -12.85 11.29 -63.66
CA GLY A 203 -13.40 12.57 -64.13
C GLY A 203 -14.91 12.61 -64.41
N GLU A 204 -15.46 13.81 -64.56
CA GLU A 204 -16.83 14.09 -65.04
C GLU A 204 -16.85 14.36 -66.58
N PRO A 205 -18.02 14.29 -67.25
CA PRO A 205 -18.12 13.91 -68.65
C PRO A 205 -18.01 15.09 -69.62
N GLU A 206 -16.79 15.53 -69.93
CA GLU A 206 -16.52 16.25 -71.19
C GLU A 206 -15.28 15.69 -71.90
N GLY A 207 -15.49 14.59 -72.63
CA GLY A 207 -14.72 14.24 -73.82
C GLY A 207 -13.39 13.51 -73.67
N ILE A 208 -12.76 13.41 -72.49
CA ILE A 208 -11.48 12.69 -72.33
C ILE A 208 -11.53 11.74 -71.12
N GLN A 209 -12.03 10.54 -71.35
CA GLN A 209 -12.18 9.53 -70.31
C GLN A 209 -10.81 8.95 -69.88
N PHE A 210 -10.63 8.76 -68.56
CA PHE A 210 -9.67 7.84 -67.92
C PHE A 210 -8.21 8.25 -67.65
N LYS A 211 -7.80 9.52 -67.71
CA LYS A 211 -6.36 9.87 -67.58
C LYS A 211 -5.93 10.68 -66.37
N TYR A 212 -6.86 11.28 -65.63
CA TYR A 212 -6.51 12.23 -64.58
C TYR A 212 -7.24 11.95 -63.28
N LEU A 213 -6.58 12.40 -62.21
CA LEU A 213 -7.09 12.42 -60.87
C LEU A 213 -7.46 13.85 -60.52
N SER A 214 -8.69 14.07 -60.07
CA SER A 214 -9.16 15.39 -59.68
C SER A 214 -9.29 15.47 -58.16
N PHE A 215 -8.74 16.53 -57.57
CA PHE A 215 -8.91 16.86 -56.16
C PHE A 215 -9.56 18.23 -56.03
N TYR A 216 -10.48 18.33 -55.09
CA TYR A 216 -11.24 19.53 -54.78
C TYR A 216 -11.15 19.81 -53.29
N LEU A 217 -11.01 21.09 -52.95
CA LEU A 217 -11.28 21.60 -51.62
C LEU A 217 -12.73 22.08 -51.63
N VAL A 218 -13.57 21.45 -50.81
CA VAL A 218 -15.01 21.73 -50.77
C VAL A 218 -15.33 22.45 -49.47
N ILE A 219 -16.03 23.58 -49.59
CA ILE A 219 -16.51 24.36 -48.45
C ILE A 219 -17.83 23.73 -47.98
N MET A 220 -17.94 23.51 -46.68
CA MET A 220 -19.10 22.90 -46.04
C MET A 220 -19.79 23.90 -45.12
N GLN A 221 -21.08 23.71 -44.87
CA GLN A 221 -21.79 24.49 -43.85
C GLN A 221 -21.20 24.22 -42.45
N GLY A 222 -20.68 25.27 -41.82
CA GLY A 222 -20.09 25.26 -40.49
C GLY A 222 -21.00 25.86 -39.42
N GLU A 223 -20.76 25.50 -38.16
CA GLU A 223 -21.51 26.02 -37.02
C GLU A 223 -21.30 27.52 -36.79
N HIS A 224 -20.17 28.05 -37.29
CA HIS A 224 -19.72 29.42 -37.07
C HIS A 224 -19.86 30.31 -38.31
N ASP A 225 -20.55 29.86 -39.35
CA ASP A 225 -20.69 30.61 -40.61
C ASP A 225 -21.37 31.98 -40.45
N ALA A 226 -22.07 32.22 -39.34
CA ALA A 226 -22.69 33.50 -39.02
C ALA A 226 -21.68 34.61 -38.66
N ILE A 227 -20.49 34.23 -38.18
CA ILE A 227 -19.45 35.18 -37.72
C ILE A 227 -18.22 35.22 -38.63
N LEU A 228 -18.26 34.50 -39.76
CA LEU A 228 -17.18 34.42 -40.74
C LEU A 228 -17.45 35.34 -41.94
N ASP A 229 -16.37 35.78 -42.59
CA ASP A 229 -16.44 36.63 -43.78
C ASP A 229 -16.80 35.82 -45.03
N TRP A 230 -17.63 36.37 -45.91
CA TRP A 230 -18.02 35.73 -47.15
C TRP A 230 -18.00 36.73 -48.32
N PRO A 231 -17.65 36.30 -49.55
CA PRO A 231 -17.12 34.98 -49.93
C PRO A 231 -15.76 34.70 -49.29
N ILE A 232 -15.42 33.43 -49.09
CA ILE A 232 -14.16 33.06 -48.44
C ILE A 232 -12.96 33.58 -49.24
N LYS A 233 -11.99 34.17 -48.52
CA LYS A 233 -10.68 34.54 -49.06
C LYS A 233 -9.62 33.61 -48.49
N TYR A 234 -9.01 32.77 -49.31
CA TYR A 234 -7.97 31.83 -48.88
C TYR A 234 -6.87 31.64 -49.92
N THR A 235 -5.68 31.33 -49.42
CA THR A 235 -4.58 30.74 -50.18
C THR A 235 -4.27 29.39 -49.53
N ALA A 236 -4.30 28.31 -50.31
CA ALA A 236 -4.04 26.96 -49.85
C ALA A 236 -3.07 26.26 -50.78
N VAL A 237 -2.24 25.37 -50.24
CA VAL A 237 -1.40 24.50 -51.06
C VAL A 237 -1.93 23.08 -50.92
N LEU A 238 -2.34 22.51 -52.05
CA LEU A 238 -2.73 21.11 -52.11
C LEU A 238 -1.53 20.27 -52.58
N SER A 239 -1.16 19.26 -51.80
CA SER A 239 -0.02 18.40 -52.08
C SER A 239 -0.42 16.93 -52.13
N LEU A 240 0.00 16.24 -53.20
CA LEU A 240 -0.02 14.78 -53.31
C LEU A 240 1.35 14.25 -52.86
N LEU A 241 1.37 13.60 -51.70
CA LEU A 241 2.61 13.17 -51.03
C LEU A 241 3.12 11.85 -51.60
N ASP A 242 4.34 11.86 -52.14
CA ASP A 242 5.07 10.63 -52.52
C ASP A 242 5.63 9.92 -51.28
N GLN A 243 5.28 8.65 -51.10
CA GLN A 243 5.75 7.81 -49.99
C GLN A 243 7.09 7.11 -50.29
N SER A 244 7.65 7.30 -51.49
CA SER A 244 8.97 6.78 -51.86
C SER A 244 10.10 7.51 -51.13
N LYS A 245 11.32 6.95 -51.18
CA LYS A 245 12.52 7.60 -50.61
C LYS A 245 12.92 8.89 -51.32
N ARG A 246 12.37 9.17 -52.52
CA ARG A 246 12.70 10.34 -53.33
C ARG A 246 11.96 11.59 -52.88
N LYS A 247 10.78 11.43 -52.26
CA LYS A 247 9.91 12.51 -51.77
C LYS A 247 9.55 13.53 -52.87
N ASP A 248 9.34 13.06 -54.10
CA ASP A 248 8.93 13.89 -55.23
C ASP A 248 7.41 14.15 -55.16
N TYR A 249 6.97 14.95 -54.19
CA TYR A 249 5.54 15.29 -54.04
C TYR A 249 5.09 16.33 -55.06
N TYR A 250 3.85 16.21 -55.54
CA TYR A 250 3.23 17.19 -56.43
C TYR A 250 2.44 18.21 -55.62
N SER A 251 2.73 19.50 -55.76
CA SER A 251 2.02 20.58 -55.07
C SER A 251 1.42 21.58 -56.05
N ARG A 252 0.24 22.11 -55.71
CA ARG A 252 -0.40 23.21 -56.43
C ARG A 252 -0.98 24.20 -55.44
N GLU A 253 -0.71 25.48 -55.68
CA GLU A 253 -1.33 26.58 -54.97
C GLU A 253 -2.74 26.83 -55.50
N LEU A 254 -3.68 27.03 -54.58
CA LEU A 254 -5.08 27.31 -54.79
C LEU A 254 -5.38 28.63 -54.12
N GLU A 255 -5.93 29.56 -54.86
CA GLU A 255 -6.40 30.83 -54.33
C GLU A 255 -7.90 30.93 -54.55
N SER A 256 -8.60 31.51 -53.59
CA SER A 256 -9.99 31.93 -53.76
C SER A 256 -10.06 33.02 -54.83
N ASP A 257 -10.48 32.65 -56.02
CA ASP A 257 -10.71 33.59 -57.11
C ASP A 257 -12.22 33.72 -57.35
N ALA A 258 -12.84 34.62 -56.58
CA ALA A 258 -14.26 34.91 -56.68
C ALA A 258 -14.67 35.52 -58.02
N ILE A 259 -13.72 35.97 -58.85
CA ILE A 259 -13.96 36.49 -60.19
C ILE A 259 -14.00 35.36 -61.21
N LYS A 260 -13.13 34.35 -61.05
CA LYS A 260 -13.02 33.21 -61.97
C LYS A 260 -14.02 32.08 -61.69
N TYR A 261 -14.42 31.88 -60.44
CA TYR A 261 -15.32 30.81 -60.03
C TYR A 261 -16.50 31.37 -59.24
N GLU A 262 -17.43 31.98 -59.96
CA GLU A 262 -18.64 32.61 -59.40
C GLU A 262 -19.42 31.62 -58.53
N ASN A 263 -19.95 32.09 -57.39
CA ASN A 263 -20.76 31.32 -56.42
C ASN A 263 -20.07 30.12 -55.73
N THR A 264 -18.82 29.79 -56.05
CA THR A 264 -18.10 28.63 -55.48
C THR A 264 -17.55 28.92 -54.06
N PHE A 265 -17.34 30.20 -53.73
CA PHE A 265 -16.77 30.65 -52.47
C PHE A 265 -17.79 31.35 -51.56
N ASP A 266 -19.05 31.35 -51.96
CA ASP A 266 -20.13 31.98 -51.21
C ASP A 266 -20.54 31.16 -49.99
N LYS A 267 -21.28 31.81 -49.09
CA LYS A 267 -21.79 31.19 -47.88
C LYS A 267 -22.68 29.99 -48.25
N PRO A 268 -22.40 28.77 -47.75
CA PRO A 268 -23.26 27.62 -47.98
C PRO A 268 -24.69 27.90 -47.51
N THR A 269 -25.65 27.76 -48.42
CA THR A 269 -27.07 27.80 -48.10
C THR A 269 -27.54 26.39 -47.80
N THR A 270 -28.44 26.26 -46.82
CA THR A 270 -29.03 24.96 -46.49
C THR A 270 -29.96 24.56 -47.63
N ASN A 271 -29.68 23.44 -48.30
CA ASN A 271 -30.64 22.80 -49.21
C ASN A 271 -31.85 22.28 -48.44
#